data_AF-A0A6G4TVG8-F1
#
_entry.id   AF-A0A6G4TVG8-F1
#
_cell.length_a   1.000
_cell.length_b   1.000
_cell.length_c   1.000
_cell.angle_alpha   90.00
_cell.angle_beta   90.00
_cell.angle_gamma   90.00
#
_symmetry.space_group_name_H-M   'P 1'
#
loop_
_entity.id
_entity.type
_entity.pdbx_description
1 polymer ?
#
loop_
_entity_poly.entity_id
_entity_poly.type
_entity_poly.pdbx_seq_one_letter_code
_entity_poly.pdbx_strand_id
1 'polypeptide(L)'
;MVGLLASVALLVVALVPGWVVGWFGDDGRSDAPPAESARRGTLGEPFKGSPAARWSSGAAGLPVPEARATGWMSRAQVERALEQTRAFLAAASLDRGVLQGDRPKKAIALINPHQKDVQAYLKAAFRAPSERHDPLLLFSRFDTSHARLVGDVVKTRGRITYEEGKRGALQVTSDVTYVYPVAPAAGGDEVVRTIVRREVVLSWDDPAKVITEPGTFSLVSYKADMTNGGCGAPTGYLTPPFGTKSADQAAGPEVDPYDRSTSLSERTAASDDGCRTATRS
;
A
#
# COMPACT_ATOMS: atom_id res chain seq x y z
N MET A 1 87.05 -40.49 12.48
CA MET A 1 87.71 -41.08 11.30
C MET A 1 86.66 -41.63 10.36
N VAL A 2 86.96 -41.58 9.07
CA VAL A 2 86.12 -41.72 7.87
C VAL A 2 85.48 -43.12 7.69
N GLY A 3 84.32 -43.16 7.00
CA GLY A 3 83.84 -44.29 6.16
C GLY A 3 82.52 -44.92 6.65
N LEU A 4 81.60 -45.48 5.84
CA LEU A 4 81.34 -45.53 4.40
C LEU A 4 80.00 -46.32 4.24
N LEU A 5 79.06 -45.77 3.45
CA LEU A 5 78.04 -46.37 2.55
C LEU A 5 77.24 -47.69 2.82
N ALA A 6 75.97 -47.59 2.34
CA ALA A 6 75.10 -48.58 1.65
C ALA A 6 74.29 -49.60 2.49
N SER A 7 73.06 -50.03 2.17
CA SER A 7 72.01 -49.69 1.18
C SER A 7 70.73 -50.53 1.46
N VAL A 8 69.55 -49.89 1.30
CA VAL A 8 68.26 -50.35 0.67
C VAL A 8 67.44 -51.56 1.17
N ALA A 9 66.10 -51.33 1.19
CA ALA A 9 64.91 -52.23 1.01
C ALA A 9 64.13 -52.59 2.29
N LEU A 10 62.79 -52.62 2.40
CA LEU A 10 61.62 -52.31 1.55
C LEU A 10 60.36 -52.44 2.46
N LEU A 11 59.20 -52.01 1.93
CA LEU A 11 57.81 -52.37 2.28
C LEU A 11 57.07 -51.57 3.37
N VAL A 12 56.28 -50.61 2.88
CA VAL A 12 55.11 -49.98 3.49
C VAL A 12 53.86 -50.80 3.13
N VAL A 13 53.08 -51.30 4.11
CA VAL A 13 51.61 -51.48 4.04
C VAL A 13 51.00 -51.62 5.46
N ALA A 14 49.94 -50.83 5.68
CA ALA A 14 48.81 -50.95 6.61
C ALA A 14 49.00 -50.80 8.13
N LEU A 15 48.31 -49.79 8.69
CA LEU A 15 47.55 -49.85 9.95
C LEU A 15 46.61 -48.63 10.05
N VAL A 16 45.32 -48.81 9.72
CA VAL A 16 44.23 -47.96 10.24
C VAL A 16 43.07 -48.87 10.61
N PRO A 17 42.83 -49.15 11.90
CA PRO A 17 41.65 -49.87 12.34
C PRO A 17 40.53 -48.91 12.77
N GLY A 18 39.29 -49.25 12.40
CA GLY A 18 38.11 -48.91 13.21
C GLY A 18 37.05 -48.04 12.54
N TRP A 19 36.20 -48.66 11.72
CA TRP A 19 34.80 -48.26 11.61
C TRP A 19 33.95 -49.29 12.37
N VAL A 20 33.02 -48.82 13.21
CA VAL A 20 31.57 -49.16 13.22
C VAL A 20 30.94 -48.71 14.55
N VAL A 21 30.17 -47.62 14.46
CA VAL A 21 28.79 -47.40 14.96
C VAL A 21 28.47 -47.56 16.46
N GLY A 22 27.92 -46.50 17.06
CA GLY A 22 26.90 -46.65 18.12
C GLY A 22 26.69 -45.46 19.06
N TRP A 23 25.65 -44.66 18.77
CA TRP A 23 24.67 -44.11 19.73
C TRP A 23 25.06 -42.97 20.71
N PHE A 24 24.92 -41.72 20.24
CA PHE A 24 24.38 -40.56 20.99
C PHE A 24 23.61 -39.72 19.94
N GLY A 25 22.34 -39.35 20.06
CA GLY A 25 21.54 -39.14 21.26
C GLY A 25 21.44 -37.68 21.65
N ASP A 26 21.07 -36.83 20.69
CA ASP A 26 20.60 -35.48 21.00
C ASP A 26 19.64 -35.04 19.88
N ASP A 27 18.36 -35.38 20.02
CA ASP A 27 17.28 -34.79 19.22
C ASP A 27 16.99 -33.38 19.73
N GLY A 28 17.99 -32.50 19.58
CA GLY A 28 17.83 -31.05 19.69
C GLY A 28 17.16 -30.54 18.42
N ARG A 29 15.88 -30.87 18.22
CA ARG A 29 15.05 -30.23 17.19
C ARG A 29 14.90 -28.75 17.58
N SER A 30 15.79 -27.92 17.04
CA SER A 30 15.64 -26.48 17.08
C SER A 30 14.44 -26.12 16.22
N ASP A 31 13.25 -26.13 16.81
CA ASP A 31 12.02 -25.56 16.25
C ASP A 31 12.10 -24.02 16.32
N ALA A 32 13.16 -23.44 15.76
CA ALA A 32 13.16 -22.03 15.41
C ALA A 32 12.26 -21.90 14.17
N PRO A 33 11.09 -21.26 14.27
CA PRO A 33 10.23 -21.12 13.10
C PRO A 33 11.00 -20.28 12.06
N PRO A 34 10.94 -20.63 10.77
CA PRO A 34 11.78 -20.00 9.75
C PRO A 34 11.64 -18.48 9.81
N ALA A 35 12.73 -17.72 9.60
CA ALA A 35 12.78 -16.27 9.77
C ALA A 35 11.67 -15.47 9.03
N GLU A 36 11.05 -16.10 8.04
CA GLU A 36 9.90 -15.63 7.28
C GLU A 36 8.58 -15.65 8.08
N SER A 37 8.36 -16.66 8.92
CA SER A 37 7.20 -16.75 9.83
C SER A 37 7.24 -15.69 10.95
N ALA A 38 8.43 -15.34 11.44
CA ALA A 38 8.62 -14.30 12.46
C ALA A 38 8.32 -12.88 11.94
N ARG A 39 8.28 -12.69 10.62
CA ARG A 39 8.00 -11.42 9.94
C ARG A 39 6.56 -11.30 9.43
N ARG A 40 5.76 -12.37 9.51
CA ARG A 40 4.39 -12.38 8.99
C ARG A 40 3.45 -11.69 9.99
N GLY A 41 2.53 -10.88 9.47
CA GLY A 41 1.48 -10.27 10.29
C GLY A 41 0.56 -11.35 10.85
N THR A 42 0.06 -11.15 12.07
CA THR A 42 -0.96 -12.01 12.69
C THR A 42 -2.22 -11.20 12.94
N LEU A 43 -3.32 -11.85 13.32
CA LEU A 43 -4.54 -11.13 13.68
C LEU A 43 -4.33 -10.14 14.84
N GLY A 44 -3.43 -10.46 15.79
CA GLY A 44 -3.09 -9.58 16.91
C GLY A 44 -1.99 -8.55 16.59
N GLU A 45 -1.07 -8.87 15.67
CA GLU A 45 0.02 -7.99 15.25
C GLU A 45 0.05 -7.84 13.72
N PRO A 46 -0.99 -7.25 13.09
CA PRO A 46 -1.14 -7.29 11.63
C PRO A 46 -0.03 -6.58 10.85
N PHE A 47 0.65 -5.63 11.48
CA PHE A 47 1.73 -4.85 10.87
C PHE A 47 3.14 -5.40 11.18
N LYS A 48 3.26 -6.48 11.96
CA LYS A 48 4.55 -7.09 12.30
C LYS A 48 5.38 -7.38 11.06
N GLY A 49 6.67 -7.07 11.12
CA GLY A 49 7.60 -7.28 10.01
C GLY A 49 7.48 -6.32 8.82
N SER A 50 6.55 -5.35 8.83
CA SER A 50 6.49 -4.29 7.80
C SER A 50 7.08 -2.96 8.29
N PRO A 51 7.56 -2.10 7.35
CA PRO A 51 7.85 -0.70 7.66
C PRO A 51 6.66 0.06 8.27
N ALA A 52 5.42 -0.31 7.92
CA ALA A 52 4.21 0.34 8.39
C ALA A 52 3.92 0.15 9.89
N ALA A 53 4.55 -0.81 10.57
CA ALA A 53 4.47 -0.93 12.02
C ALA A 53 4.84 0.38 12.75
N ARG A 54 5.75 1.17 12.16
CA ARG A 54 6.22 2.46 12.72
C ARG A 54 5.43 3.68 12.23
N TRP A 55 4.42 3.50 11.40
CA TRP A 55 3.65 4.62 10.84
C TRP A 55 2.53 5.07 11.78
N SER A 56 2.07 6.29 11.57
CA SER A 56 0.86 6.83 12.20
C SER A 56 -0.37 5.99 11.83
N SER A 57 -1.39 6.05 12.68
CA SER A 57 -2.67 5.37 12.46
C SER A 57 -3.72 6.36 11.95
N GLY A 58 -4.52 5.95 10.96
CA GLY A 58 -5.67 6.70 10.45
C GLY A 58 -5.35 8.13 10.03
N ALA A 59 -6.18 9.09 10.42
CA ALA A 59 -6.00 10.48 10.01
C ALA A 59 -4.73 11.14 10.58
N ALA A 60 -4.04 10.54 11.56
CA ALA A 60 -2.81 11.07 12.12
C ALA A 60 -1.61 10.97 11.15
N GLY A 61 -1.68 10.13 10.11
CA GLY A 61 -0.68 10.11 9.04
C GLY A 61 -0.97 11.08 7.90
N LEU A 62 -1.96 11.96 8.06
CA LEU A 62 -2.37 12.99 7.11
C LEU A 62 -2.08 14.39 7.70
N PRO A 63 -0.82 14.82 7.78
CA PRO A 63 -0.49 16.11 8.38
C PRO A 63 -1.00 17.26 7.52
N VAL A 64 -1.69 18.20 8.15
CA VAL A 64 -2.14 19.46 7.52
C VAL A 64 -0.99 20.46 7.58
N PRO A 65 -0.54 21.02 6.44
CA PRO A 65 0.53 22.02 6.43
C PRO A 65 0.04 23.35 7.00
N GLU A 66 0.96 24.18 7.48
CA GLU A 66 0.62 25.52 7.94
C GLU A 66 0.00 26.35 6.80
N ALA A 67 -1.15 26.96 7.07
CA ALA A 67 -1.86 27.78 6.10
C ALA A 67 -1.22 29.16 5.89
N ARG A 68 -1.23 29.64 4.66
CA ARG A 68 -0.83 30.97 4.24
C ARG A 68 -1.85 31.46 3.22
N ALA A 69 -2.03 32.77 3.09
CA ALA A 69 -2.87 33.30 2.01
C ALA A 69 -2.28 32.87 0.66
N THR A 70 -3.11 32.39 -0.25
CA THR A 70 -2.68 31.82 -1.54
C THR A 70 -3.82 31.91 -2.54
N GLY A 71 -3.52 32.40 -3.74
CA GLY A 71 -4.53 32.65 -4.76
C GLY A 71 -5.62 33.61 -4.25
N TRP A 72 -6.88 33.25 -4.47
CA TRP A 72 -8.05 34.04 -4.04
C TRP A 72 -8.35 33.94 -2.53
N MET A 73 -7.68 33.05 -1.80
CA MET A 73 -8.00 32.72 -0.42
C MET A 73 -7.09 33.42 0.60
N SER A 74 -7.72 33.98 1.64
CA SER A 74 -7.03 34.37 2.88
C SER A 74 -6.45 33.17 3.64
N ARG A 75 -5.54 33.40 4.59
CA ARG A 75 -4.96 32.34 5.45
C ARG A 75 -6.03 31.45 6.09
N ALA A 76 -7.09 32.04 6.65
CA ALA A 76 -8.15 31.29 7.32
C ALA A 76 -9.01 30.46 6.33
N GLN A 77 -9.16 30.92 5.07
CA GLN A 77 -9.82 30.13 4.03
C GLN A 77 -8.96 28.96 3.58
N VAL A 78 -7.65 29.18 3.42
CA VAL A 78 -6.69 28.10 3.10
C VAL A 78 -6.67 27.05 4.21
N GLU A 79 -6.65 27.45 5.48
CA GLU A 79 -6.72 26.52 6.61
C GLU A 79 -7.96 25.61 6.54
N ARG A 80 -9.15 26.19 6.30
CA ARG A 80 -10.38 25.40 6.15
C ARG A 80 -10.35 24.48 4.93
N ALA A 81 -9.82 24.94 3.80
CA ALA A 81 -9.68 24.14 2.59
C ALA A 81 -8.73 22.95 2.80
N LEU A 82 -7.63 23.14 3.53
CA LEU A 82 -6.70 22.07 3.87
C LEU A 82 -7.31 21.04 4.84
N GLU A 83 -8.08 21.48 5.83
CA GLU A 83 -8.82 20.56 6.72
C GLU A 83 -9.91 19.78 5.96
N GLN A 84 -10.66 20.44 5.07
CA GLN A 84 -11.62 19.74 4.21
C GLN A 84 -10.95 18.77 3.23
N THR A 85 -9.75 19.11 2.74
CA THR A 85 -8.93 18.18 1.94
C THR A 85 -8.56 16.94 2.77
N ARG A 86 -8.09 17.12 4.01
CA ARG A 86 -7.82 15.99 4.91
C ARG A 86 -9.07 15.17 5.21
N ALA A 87 -10.22 15.82 5.39
CA ALA A 87 -11.50 15.16 5.60
C ALA A 87 -11.91 14.32 4.39
N PHE A 88 -11.71 14.81 3.16
CA PHE A 88 -11.92 14.04 1.94
C PHE A 88 -11.03 12.78 1.90
N LEU A 89 -9.72 12.94 2.13
CA LEU A 89 -8.77 11.82 2.13
C LEU A 89 -9.16 10.74 3.15
N ALA A 90 -9.54 11.15 4.36
CA ALA A 90 -10.02 10.24 5.39
C ALA A 90 -11.36 9.59 5.02
N ALA A 91 -12.34 10.36 4.55
CA ALA A 91 -13.64 9.81 4.16
C ALA A 91 -13.54 8.85 2.97
N ALA A 92 -12.58 9.05 2.07
CA ALA A 92 -12.41 8.23 0.87
C ALA A 92 -11.66 6.91 1.14
N SER A 93 -10.77 6.89 2.14
CA SER A 93 -9.82 5.77 2.33
C SER A 93 -9.75 5.24 3.77
N LEU A 94 -10.41 5.86 4.75
CA LEU A 94 -10.38 5.44 6.16
C LEU A 94 -11.77 5.21 6.76
N ASP A 95 -12.84 5.76 6.16
CA ASP A 95 -14.21 5.57 6.66
C ASP A 95 -14.58 4.08 6.59
N ARG A 96 -15.01 3.52 7.73
CA ARG A 96 -15.23 2.08 7.89
C ARG A 96 -16.31 1.56 6.95
N GLY A 97 -17.40 2.31 6.76
CA GLY A 97 -18.47 1.91 5.83
C GLY A 97 -17.95 1.87 4.41
N VAL A 98 -17.17 2.88 4.00
CA VAL A 98 -16.55 2.92 2.66
C VAL A 98 -15.62 1.73 2.43
N LEU A 99 -14.78 1.41 3.42
CA LEU A 99 -13.90 0.24 3.35
C LEU A 99 -14.70 -1.08 3.27
N GLN A 100 -15.90 -1.12 3.86
CA GLN A 100 -16.83 -2.25 3.79
C GLN A 100 -17.76 -2.23 2.56
N GLY A 101 -17.51 -1.33 1.60
CA GLY A 101 -18.23 -1.29 0.34
C GLY A 101 -19.42 -0.33 0.27
N ASP A 102 -19.66 0.50 1.29
CA ASP A 102 -20.70 1.54 1.24
C ASP A 102 -20.33 2.68 0.31
N ARG A 103 -21.31 3.29 -0.36
CA ARG A 103 -21.08 4.46 -1.22
C ARG A 103 -20.45 5.62 -0.39
N PRO A 104 -19.36 6.26 -0.86
CA PRO A 104 -18.59 7.23 -0.08
C PRO A 104 -19.24 8.62 -0.11
N LYS A 105 -20.46 8.72 0.43
CA LYS A 105 -21.30 9.93 0.37
C LYS A 105 -20.60 11.18 0.93
N LYS A 106 -19.91 11.04 2.07
CA LYS A 106 -19.18 12.15 2.73
C LYS A 106 -18.06 12.69 1.84
N ALA A 107 -17.29 11.81 1.20
CA ALA A 107 -16.19 12.21 0.33
C ALA A 107 -16.73 12.84 -0.98
N ILE A 108 -17.76 12.23 -1.58
CA ILE A 108 -18.39 12.75 -2.81
C ILE A 108 -19.00 14.13 -2.60
N ALA A 109 -19.58 14.40 -1.43
CA ALA A 109 -20.17 15.71 -1.11
C ALA A 109 -19.17 16.87 -1.09
N LEU A 110 -17.86 16.59 -0.98
CA LEU A 110 -16.81 17.61 -1.04
C LEU A 110 -16.31 17.88 -2.47
N ILE A 111 -16.74 17.06 -3.45
CA ILE A 111 -16.38 17.22 -4.85
C ILE A 111 -17.37 18.19 -5.51
N ASN A 112 -16.86 19.13 -6.29
CA ASN A 112 -17.64 20.12 -7.02
C ASN A 112 -18.75 19.44 -7.84
N PRO A 113 -20.04 19.68 -7.53
CA PRO A 113 -21.15 19.05 -8.23
C PRO A 113 -21.29 19.55 -9.68
N HIS A 114 -20.63 20.64 -10.04
CA HIS A 114 -20.63 21.20 -11.39
C HIS A 114 -19.47 20.69 -12.27
N GLN A 115 -18.55 19.89 -11.71
CA GLN A 115 -17.49 19.23 -12.49
C GLN A 115 -18.05 18.00 -13.25
N LYS A 116 -18.63 18.25 -14.43
CA LYS A 116 -19.43 17.27 -15.19
C LYS A 116 -18.71 15.96 -15.50
N ASP A 117 -17.43 16.03 -15.88
CA ASP A 117 -16.60 14.87 -16.19
C ASP A 117 -16.42 13.97 -14.96
N VAL A 118 -16.12 14.55 -13.79
CA VAL A 118 -15.98 13.80 -12.54
C VAL A 118 -17.31 13.26 -12.05
N GLN A 119 -18.40 14.02 -12.17
CA GLN A 119 -19.74 13.51 -11.82
C GLN A 119 -20.15 12.33 -12.72
N ALA A 120 -19.84 12.39 -14.01
CA ALA A 120 -20.06 11.27 -14.93
C ALA A 120 -19.21 10.05 -14.55
N TYR A 121 -17.93 10.27 -14.23
CA TYR A 121 -17.03 9.22 -13.72
C TYR A 121 -17.59 8.57 -12.44
N LEU A 122 -17.98 9.35 -11.43
CA LEU A 122 -18.52 8.82 -10.17
C LEU A 122 -19.83 8.04 -10.38
N LYS A 123 -20.68 8.46 -11.32
CA LYS A 123 -21.89 7.72 -11.66
C LYS A 123 -21.57 6.38 -12.31
N ALA A 124 -20.64 6.36 -13.27
CA ALA A 124 -20.22 5.14 -13.95
C ALA A 124 -19.51 4.17 -12.99
N ALA A 125 -18.58 4.69 -12.19
CA ALA A 125 -17.74 3.90 -11.30
C ALA A 125 -18.51 3.09 -10.24
N PHE A 126 -19.68 3.58 -9.81
CA PHE A 126 -20.53 2.86 -8.85
C PHE A 126 -21.71 2.12 -9.50
N ARG A 127 -21.88 2.21 -10.82
CA ARG A 127 -22.92 1.48 -11.56
C ARG A 127 -22.34 0.27 -12.27
N ALA A 128 -21.23 0.44 -12.96
CA ALA A 128 -20.54 -0.59 -13.74
C ALA A 128 -19.05 -0.23 -13.76
N PRO A 129 -18.29 -0.62 -12.71
CA PRO A 129 -16.84 -0.43 -12.67
C PRO A 129 -16.16 -0.97 -13.94
N SER A 130 -15.11 -0.29 -14.38
CA SER A 130 -14.26 -0.70 -15.50
C SER A 130 -12.90 -0.02 -15.37
N GLU A 131 -11.93 -0.38 -16.21
CA GLU A 131 -10.59 0.26 -16.21
C GLU A 131 -10.65 1.79 -16.27
N ARG A 132 -11.59 2.34 -17.05
CA ARG A 132 -11.76 3.79 -17.16
C ARG A 132 -12.53 4.41 -16.00
N HIS A 133 -13.36 3.62 -15.31
CA HIS A 133 -14.26 4.08 -14.26
C HIS A 133 -14.12 3.20 -13.02
N ASP A 134 -12.88 2.96 -12.58
CA ASP A 134 -12.66 2.17 -11.38
C ASP A 134 -12.79 3.08 -10.15
N PRO A 135 -13.77 2.88 -9.25
CA PRO A 135 -13.88 3.68 -8.02
C PRO A 135 -12.63 3.57 -7.14
N LEU A 136 -11.80 2.54 -7.31
CA LEU A 136 -10.54 2.39 -6.61
C LEU A 136 -9.48 3.42 -7.00
N LEU A 137 -9.69 4.26 -8.01
CA LEU A 137 -8.79 5.39 -8.21
C LEU A 137 -8.92 6.45 -7.10
N LEU A 138 -10.08 6.56 -6.47
CA LEU A 138 -10.34 7.55 -5.40
C LEU A 138 -10.66 6.92 -4.04
N PHE A 139 -11.29 5.74 -4.02
CA PHE A 139 -11.88 5.17 -2.80
C PHE A 139 -11.31 3.78 -2.51
N SER A 140 -10.85 3.53 -1.29
CA SER A 140 -10.48 2.16 -0.89
C SER A 140 -11.71 1.41 -0.38
N ARG A 141 -11.96 0.22 -0.92
CA ARG A 141 -13.20 -0.54 -0.72
C ARG A 141 -12.88 -2.02 -0.84
N PHE A 142 -13.37 -2.86 0.06
CA PHE A 142 -13.21 -4.31 0.00
C PHE A 142 -14.56 -4.98 -0.24
N ASP A 143 -14.55 -6.08 -0.98
CA ASP A 143 -15.70 -6.97 -1.05
C ASP A 143 -15.77 -7.76 0.25
N THR A 144 -16.81 -7.51 1.05
CA THR A 144 -16.99 -8.13 2.38
C THR A 144 -17.31 -9.61 2.32
N SER A 145 -17.69 -10.14 1.14
CA SER A 145 -17.83 -11.59 0.93
C SER A 145 -16.49 -12.29 0.74
N HIS A 146 -15.44 -11.53 0.39
CA HIS A 146 -14.09 -12.03 0.12
C HIS A 146 -13.10 -11.71 1.25
N ALA A 147 -13.08 -10.46 1.72
CA ALA A 147 -12.13 -9.97 2.71
C ALA A 147 -12.81 -9.28 3.89
N ARG A 148 -12.26 -9.47 5.09
CA ARG A 148 -12.59 -8.71 6.30
C ARG A 148 -11.39 -7.92 6.78
N LEU A 149 -11.62 -6.70 7.27
CA LEU A 149 -10.57 -5.91 7.91
C LEU A 149 -10.17 -6.52 9.25
N VAL A 150 -8.87 -6.51 9.55
CA VAL A 150 -8.30 -6.98 10.81
C VAL A 150 -8.13 -5.79 11.75
N GLY A 151 -8.99 -5.73 12.78
CA GLY A 151 -9.06 -4.60 13.70
C GLY A 151 -9.56 -3.31 13.04
N ASP A 152 -9.27 -2.19 13.70
CA ASP A 152 -9.77 -0.85 13.32
C ASP A 152 -8.65 0.12 12.90
N VAL A 153 -7.41 -0.36 12.89
CA VAL A 153 -6.24 0.44 12.56
C VAL A 153 -5.87 0.28 11.09
N VAL A 154 -5.87 1.40 10.37
CA VAL A 154 -5.19 1.55 9.08
C VAL A 154 -3.90 2.32 9.32
N LYS A 155 -2.76 1.80 8.84
CA LYS A 155 -1.50 2.55 8.91
C LYS A 155 -1.38 3.50 7.73
N THR A 156 -0.93 4.72 8.01
CA THR A 156 -0.96 5.82 7.06
C THR A 156 0.35 6.59 7.09
N ARG A 157 0.85 6.94 5.92
CA ARG A 157 1.97 7.86 5.75
C ARG A 157 1.71 8.72 4.53
N GLY A 158 1.53 10.02 4.74
CA GLY A 158 1.21 10.94 3.68
C GLY A 158 1.91 12.28 3.79
N ARG A 159 1.78 13.04 2.71
CA ARG A 159 2.16 14.45 2.60
C ARG A 159 1.01 15.20 1.94
N ILE A 160 0.71 16.38 2.45
CA ILE A 160 -0.18 17.36 1.84
C ILE A 160 0.63 18.64 1.62
N THR A 161 0.60 19.18 0.41
CA THR A 161 1.23 20.44 0.01
C THR A 161 0.24 21.27 -0.78
N TYR A 162 0.48 22.57 -0.88
CA TYR A 162 -0.36 23.45 -1.68
C TYR A 162 0.45 24.58 -2.31
N GLU A 163 -0.10 25.13 -3.38
CA GLU A 163 0.43 26.26 -4.14
C GLU A 163 -0.72 27.03 -4.80
N GLU A 164 -0.42 28.19 -5.40
CA GLU A 164 -1.38 28.88 -6.25
C GLU A 164 -1.51 28.13 -7.58
N GLY A 165 -2.74 27.74 -7.90
CA GLY A 165 -3.10 27.06 -9.14
C GLY A 165 -3.64 28.00 -10.21
N LYS A 166 -4.14 27.39 -11.29
CA LYS A 166 -4.75 28.13 -12.40
C LYS A 166 -5.91 28.99 -11.91
N ARG A 167 -6.11 30.15 -12.55
CA ARG A 167 -7.19 31.11 -12.22
C ARG A 167 -7.15 31.60 -10.76
N GLY A 168 -6.00 31.49 -10.09
CA GLY A 168 -5.83 31.91 -8.70
C GLY A 168 -6.47 30.95 -7.70
N ALA A 169 -6.76 29.70 -8.08
CA ALA A 169 -7.22 28.67 -7.17
C ALA A 169 -6.15 28.32 -6.12
N LEU A 170 -6.56 27.76 -4.98
CA LEU A 170 -5.64 27.03 -4.12
C LEU A 170 -5.54 25.59 -4.64
N GLN A 171 -4.38 25.21 -5.19
CA GLN A 171 -4.11 23.85 -5.66
C GLN A 171 -3.48 23.04 -4.53
N VAL A 172 -4.13 21.95 -4.12
CA VAL A 172 -3.65 21.08 -3.04
C VAL A 172 -3.26 19.73 -3.63
N THR A 173 -2.03 19.30 -3.39
CA THR A 173 -1.51 18.00 -3.80
C THR A 173 -1.33 17.13 -2.57
N SER A 174 -1.83 15.90 -2.64
CA SER A 174 -1.62 14.88 -1.62
C SER A 174 -0.97 13.65 -2.21
N ASP A 175 -0.05 13.03 -1.48
CA ASP A 175 0.51 11.71 -1.79
C ASP A 175 0.53 10.88 -0.50
N VAL A 176 -0.37 9.91 -0.41
CA VAL A 176 -0.65 9.14 0.80
C VAL A 176 -0.58 7.65 0.53
N THR A 177 0.15 6.92 1.36
CA THR A 177 0.10 5.45 1.41
C THR A 177 -0.76 5.00 2.59
N TYR A 178 -1.71 4.11 2.30
CA TYR A 178 -2.59 3.43 3.26
C TYR A 178 -2.26 1.94 3.29
N VAL A 179 -2.23 1.34 4.48
CA VAL A 179 -2.00 -0.09 4.67
C VAL A 179 -3.14 -0.69 5.45
N TYR A 180 -3.90 -1.53 4.77
CA TYR A 180 -5.08 -2.21 5.29
C TYR A 180 -4.71 -3.66 5.61
N PRO A 181 -4.72 -4.06 6.88
CA PRO A 181 -4.62 -5.47 7.23
C PRO A 181 -5.97 -6.14 7.04
N VAL A 182 -5.98 -7.23 6.28
CA VAL A 182 -7.19 -7.96 5.90
C VAL A 182 -6.95 -9.45 6.04
N ALA A 183 -8.03 -10.18 6.28
CA ALA A 183 -8.08 -11.62 6.39
C ALA A 183 -9.24 -12.16 5.53
N PRO A 184 -9.28 -13.46 5.21
CA PRO A 184 -10.40 -14.04 4.49
C PRO A 184 -11.72 -13.83 5.24
N ALA A 185 -12.78 -13.47 4.50
CA ALA A 185 -14.11 -13.31 5.08
C ALA A 185 -14.66 -14.63 5.64
N ALA A 186 -14.30 -15.76 5.03
CA ALA A 186 -14.68 -17.11 5.47
C ALA A 186 -14.04 -17.56 6.79
N GLY A 187 -13.08 -16.81 7.33
CA GLY A 187 -12.34 -17.16 8.56
C GLY A 187 -10.91 -17.61 8.29
N GLY A 188 -10.18 -17.92 9.36
CA GLY A 188 -8.74 -18.21 9.34
C GLY A 188 -7.89 -17.09 9.98
N ASP A 189 -6.60 -17.38 10.13
CA ASP A 189 -5.60 -16.53 10.78
C ASP A 189 -4.62 -15.86 9.80
N GLU A 190 -4.74 -16.14 8.50
CA GLU A 190 -3.99 -15.47 7.46
C GLU A 190 -4.28 -13.96 7.47
N VAL A 191 -3.20 -13.17 7.50
CA VAL A 191 -3.26 -11.71 7.38
C VAL A 191 -2.45 -11.28 6.17
N VAL A 192 -3.12 -10.57 5.28
CA VAL A 192 -2.54 -9.90 4.12
C VAL A 192 -2.62 -8.41 4.34
N ARG A 193 -1.59 -7.68 3.90
CA ARG A 193 -1.58 -6.22 3.88
C ARG A 193 -1.85 -5.74 2.47
N THR A 194 -3.01 -5.14 2.26
CA THR A 194 -3.30 -4.40 1.03
C THR A 194 -2.76 -2.99 1.19
N ILE A 195 -1.86 -2.59 0.30
CA ILE A 195 -1.15 -1.31 0.36
C ILE A 195 -1.62 -0.48 -0.84
N VAL A 196 -2.08 0.74 -0.58
CA VAL A 196 -2.58 1.65 -1.61
C VAL A 196 -1.87 2.99 -1.47
N ARG A 197 -1.08 3.37 -2.46
CA ARG A 197 -0.51 4.74 -2.58
C ARG A 197 -1.37 5.53 -3.54
N ARG A 198 -1.88 6.69 -3.12
CA ARG A 198 -2.64 7.62 -3.96
C ARG A 198 -1.98 8.98 -4.02
N GLU A 199 -1.92 9.52 -5.23
CA GLU A 199 -1.66 10.93 -5.49
C GLU A 199 -2.96 11.57 -5.97
N VAL A 200 -3.38 12.65 -5.31
CA VAL A 200 -4.58 13.39 -5.68
C VAL A 200 -4.27 14.89 -5.67
N VAL A 201 -4.61 15.57 -6.77
CA VAL A 201 -4.51 17.02 -6.93
C VAL A 201 -5.92 17.62 -6.95
N LEU A 202 -6.17 18.55 -6.04
CA LEU A 202 -7.45 19.23 -5.84
C LEU A 202 -7.30 20.71 -6.19
N SER A 203 -8.30 21.28 -6.85
CA SER A 203 -8.43 22.72 -7.10
C SER A 203 -9.55 23.27 -6.22
N TRP A 204 -9.19 24.10 -5.25
CA TRP A 204 -10.14 24.93 -4.52
C TRP A 204 -10.38 26.20 -5.34
N ASP A 205 -11.31 26.08 -6.28
CA ASP A 205 -11.52 27.05 -7.34
C ASP A 205 -11.97 28.42 -6.83
N ASP A 206 -11.56 29.47 -7.55
CA ASP A 206 -12.09 30.82 -7.36
C ASP A 206 -13.53 30.89 -7.87
N PRO A 207 -14.54 31.09 -7.00
CA PRO A 207 -15.94 31.10 -7.39
C PRO A 207 -16.30 32.28 -8.31
N ALA A 208 -15.47 33.32 -8.40
CA ALA A 208 -15.66 34.39 -9.37
C ALA A 208 -15.26 33.98 -10.79
N LYS A 209 -14.53 32.87 -10.96
CA LYS A 209 -13.98 32.41 -12.24
C LYS A 209 -14.40 31.00 -12.65
N VAL A 210 -14.94 30.21 -11.72
CA VAL A 210 -15.33 28.82 -11.93
C VAL A 210 -16.68 28.56 -11.27
N ILE A 211 -17.58 27.87 -11.97
CA ILE A 211 -18.85 27.42 -11.40
C ILE A 211 -18.54 26.30 -10.39
N THR A 212 -18.77 26.58 -9.11
CA THR A 212 -18.52 25.68 -7.97
C THR A 212 -19.50 26.00 -6.83
N GLU A 213 -19.57 25.11 -5.84
CA GLU A 213 -20.33 25.33 -4.61
C GLU A 213 -19.40 25.58 -3.40
N PRO A 214 -19.83 26.39 -2.41
CA PRO A 214 -19.04 26.63 -1.20
C PRO A 214 -18.63 25.33 -0.49
N GLY A 215 -17.34 25.23 -0.13
CA GLY A 215 -16.82 24.06 0.58
C GLY A 215 -16.57 22.83 -0.31
N THR A 216 -16.61 23.01 -1.63
CA THR A 216 -16.27 21.95 -2.60
C THR A 216 -15.00 22.28 -3.37
N PHE A 217 -14.33 21.25 -3.88
CA PHE A 217 -13.16 21.35 -4.75
C PHE A 217 -13.38 20.59 -6.06
N SER A 218 -12.67 20.97 -7.11
CA SER A 218 -12.59 20.18 -8.33
C SER A 218 -11.40 19.21 -8.27
N LEU A 219 -11.56 17.99 -8.77
CA LEU A 219 -10.47 17.03 -8.95
C LEU A 219 -9.68 17.38 -10.22
N VAL A 220 -8.39 17.65 -10.06
CA VAL A 220 -7.48 17.97 -11.18
C VAL A 220 -6.82 16.71 -11.72
N SER A 221 -6.32 15.85 -10.82
CA SER A 221 -5.75 14.55 -11.18
C SER A 221 -5.86 13.59 -10.00
N TYR A 222 -5.90 12.30 -10.32
CA TYR A 222 -5.91 11.22 -9.34
C TYR A 222 -5.24 9.99 -9.93
N LYS A 223 -4.35 9.39 -9.14
CA LYS A 223 -3.58 8.19 -9.50
C LYS A 223 -3.49 7.28 -8.29
N ALA A 224 -3.43 5.98 -8.54
CA ALA A 224 -3.25 4.98 -7.50
C ALA A 224 -2.25 3.91 -7.95
N ASP A 225 -1.48 3.39 -7.01
CA ASP A 225 -0.70 2.15 -7.14
C ASP A 225 -1.07 1.25 -5.96
N MET A 226 -1.26 -0.03 -6.23
CA MET A 226 -1.84 -0.97 -5.28
C MET A 226 -1.00 -2.25 -5.22
N THR A 227 -0.79 -2.75 -4.01
CA THR A 227 -0.21 -4.07 -3.76
C THR A 227 -1.20 -4.89 -2.97
N ASN A 228 -1.37 -6.16 -3.36
CA ASN A 228 -2.41 -7.04 -2.83
C ASN A 228 -3.82 -6.43 -2.97
N GLY A 229 -4.05 -5.66 -4.04
CA GLY A 229 -5.33 -5.03 -4.36
C GLY A 229 -6.17 -5.82 -5.38
N GLY A 230 -5.59 -6.85 -5.99
CA GLY A 230 -6.19 -7.62 -7.09
C GLY A 230 -5.37 -7.53 -8.36
N CYS A 231 -5.35 -8.64 -9.11
CA CYS A 231 -4.71 -8.75 -10.41
C CYS A 231 -5.74 -9.24 -11.41
N GLY A 232 -6.29 -8.32 -12.21
CA GLY A 232 -7.34 -8.65 -13.18
C GLY A 232 -8.27 -7.48 -13.48
N ALA A 233 -9.38 -7.78 -14.15
CA ALA A 233 -10.37 -6.80 -14.53
C ALA A 233 -10.95 -6.06 -13.30
N PRO A 234 -11.13 -4.73 -13.35
CA PRO A 234 -11.67 -3.97 -12.23
C PRO A 234 -13.08 -4.41 -11.83
N THR A 235 -13.24 -4.80 -10.57
CA THR A 235 -14.52 -5.12 -9.94
C THR A 235 -15.11 -3.95 -9.16
N GLY A 236 -14.33 -2.89 -8.97
CA GLY A 236 -14.62 -1.77 -8.06
C GLY A 236 -14.32 -2.07 -6.59
N TYR A 237 -13.71 -3.20 -6.29
CA TYR A 237 -13.29 -3.63 -4.95
C TYR A 237 -11.86 -4.15 -4.96
N LEU A 238 -11.14 -3.89 -3.87
CA LEU A 238 -9.85 -4.51 -3.60
C LEU A 238 -10.09 -6.00 -3.34
N THR A 239 -9.35 -6.86 -4.04
CA THR A 239 -9.42 -8.31 -3.92
C THR A 239 -8.06 -8.86 -3.48
N PRO A 240 -7.74 -8.83 -2.17
CA PRO A 240 -6.49 -9.36 -1.64
C PRO A 240 -6.34 -10.86 -1.98
N PRO A 241 -5.14 -11.32 -2.34
CA PRO A 241 -4.90 -12.74 -2.56
C PRO A 241 -4.82 -13.46 -1.21
N PHE A 242 -5.66 -14.47 -0.99
CA PHE A 242 -5.63 -15.34 0.19
C PHE A 242 -5.36 -16.78 -0.24
N GLY A 243 -4.78 -17.60 0.64
CA GLY A 243 -4.54 -19.02 0.40
C GLY A 243 -3.52 -19.33 -0.71
N THR A 244 -3.00 -18.30 -1.39
CA THR A 244 -1.87 -18.44 -2.30
C THR A 244 -0.63 -18.64 -1.46
N LYS A 245 0.02 -19.82 -1.56
CA LYS A 245 1.42 -19.92 -1.16
C LYS A 245 2.15 -18.79 -1.88
N SER A 246 2.92 -17.97 -1.16
CA SER A 246 3.71 -16.86 -1.73
C SER A 246 4.73 -17.41 -2.74
N ALA A 247 4.29 -17.83 -3.91
CA ALA A 247 5.04 -18.59 -4.89
C ALA A 247 4.22 -18.79 -6.17
N ASP A 248 3.69 -17.70 -6.72
CA ASP A 248 3.81 -17.53 -8.16
C ASP A 248 4.60 -16.24 -8.32
N GLN A 249 5.92 -16.40 -8.39
CA GLN A 249 6.80 -15.34 -8.87
C GLN A 249 6.35 -15.04 -10.31
N ALA A 250 5.43 -14.09 -10.46
CA ALA A 250 5.26 -13.46 -11.75
C ALA A 250 6.66 -12.93 -12.13
N ALA A 251 7.17 -13.34 -13.29
CA ALA A 251 8.50 -13.00 -13.81
C ALA A 251 8.57 -11.52 -14.25
N GLY A 252 8.11 -10.63 -13.38
CA GLY A 252 8.08 -9.19 -13.57
C GLY A 252 9.01 -8.47 -12.60
N PRO A 253 9.28 -7.18 -12.85
CA PRO A 253 10.12 -6.38 -11.99
C PRO A 253 9.54 -6.31 -10.57
N GLU A 254 10.39 -6.59 -9.58
CA GLU A 254 9.99 -6.49 -8.18
C GLU A 254 9.85 -5.03 -7.74
N VAL A 255 8.82 -4.72 -6.95
CA VAL A 255 8.57 -3.37 -6.43
C VAL A 255 8.45 -3.40 -4.91
N ASP A 256 9.09 -2.46 -4.22
CA ASP A 256 8.82 -2.22 -2.81
C ASP A 256 7.63 -1.24 -2.66
N PRO A 257 6.46 -1.70 -2.16
CA PRO A 257 5.28 -0.86 -2.03
C PRO A 257 5.41 0.20 -0.93
N TYR A 258 6.41 0.08 -0.06
CA TYR A 258 6.70 1.07 0.99
C TYR A 258 7.68 2.15 0.55
N ASP A 259 8.37 1.93 -0.57
CA ASP A 259 9.27 2.92 -1.14
C ASP A 259 8.46 4.08 -1.75
N ARG A 260 8.96 5.29 -1.49
CA ARG A 260 8.36 6.55 -1.95
C ARG A 260 9.38 7.44 -2.64
N SER A 261 10.56 6.91 -2.98
CA SER A 261 11.64 7.64 -3.65
C SER A 261 11.28 8.04 -5.09
N THR A 262 10.54 7.18 -5.80
CA THR A 262 10.02 7.46 -7.14
C THR A 262 8.60 8.00 -7.11
N SER A 263 8.28 8.85 -8.10
CA SER A 263 6.94 9.42 -8.23
C SER A 263 5.90 8.35 -8.59
N LEU A 264 4.63 8.62 -8.29
CA LEU A 264 3.57 7.68 -8.64
C LEU A 264 3.42 7.53 -10.16
N SER A 265 3.64 8.63 -10.91
CA SER A 265 3.62 8.62 -12.38
C SER A 265 4.65 7.65 -12.97
N GLU A 266 5.89 7.68 -12.48
CA GLU A 266 6.94 6.76 -12.92
C GLU A 266 6.59 5.31 -12.55
N ARG A 267 6.03 5.08 -11.36
CA ARG A 267 5.61 3.74 -10.93
C ARG A 267 4.51 3.15 -11.79
N THR A 268 3.52 3.96 -12.14
CA THR A 268 2.38 3.52 -12.96
C THR A 268 2.78 3.37 -14.42
N ALA A 269 3.68 4.21 -14.93
CA ALA A 269 4.18 4.10 -16.30
C ALA A 269 5.09 2.87 -16.51
N ALA A 270 5.83 2.46 -15.46
CA ALA A 270 6.66 1.25 -15.47
C ALA A 270 5.88 -0.05 -15.21
N SER A 271 4.55 0.03 -15.09
CA SER A 271 3.69 -1.16 -15.00
C SER A 271 3.24 -1.50 -16.41
N ASP A 272 3.91 -2.43 -17.08
CA ASP A 272 3.53 -2.91 -18.43
C ASP A 272 2.19 -3.66 -18.35
N ASP A 273 1.04 -2.96 -18.39
CA ASP A 273 -0.36 -3.45 -18.43
C ASP A 273 -0.71 -4.68 -17.53
N GLY A 274 0.13 -5.00 -16.56
CA GLY A 274 0.17 -6.30 -15.91
C GLY A 274 0.64 -6.19 -14.46
N CYS A 275 0.37 -7.25 -13.71
CA CYS A 275 0.71 -7.30 -12.30
C CYS A 275 2.20 -7.49 -12.07
N ARG A 276 2.71 -6.77 -11.06
CA ARG A 276 4.10 -6.86 -10.59
C ARG A 276 4.18 -7.61 -9.28
N THR A 277 5.36 -8.14 -9.00
CA THR A 277 5.65 -8.83 -7.75
C THR A 277 6.11 -7.82 -6.70
N ALA A 278 5.54 -7.86 -5.50
CA ALA A 278 6.00 -7.03 -4.40
C ALA A 278 7.16 -7.73 -3.65
N THR A 279 8.25 -7.01 -3.40
CA THR A 279 9.41 -7.53 -2.62
C THR A 279 9.05 -7.87 -1.18
N ARG A 280 8.01 -7.22 -0.67
CA ARG A 280 7.46 -7.37 0.68
C ARG A 280 6.07 -6.77 0.72
N SER A 281 5.24 -7.27 1.61
CA SER A 281 3.96 -6.65 1.96
C SER A 281 3.83 -6.64 3.44
#